data_AF-A0A7K9MKR6-F1
#
_entry.id   AF-A0A7K9MKR6-F1
#
_cell.length_a   1.000
_cell.length_b   1.000
_cell.length_c   1.000
_cell.angle_alpha   90.00
_cell.angle_beta   90.00
_cell.angle_gamma   90.00
#
_symmetry.space_group_name_H-M   'P 1'
#
loop_
_entity.id
_entity.type
_entity.pdbx_description
1 polymer ?
#
loop_
_entity_poly.entity_id
_entity_poly.type
_entity_poly.pdbx_seq_one_letter_code
_entity_poly.pdbx_strand_id
1 'polypeptide(L)'
;RTEPCRCPAQPDVEEVVRDGAGRMVTWTGSGFARVRDGAGLTFRVDNVPYPMDYELLLRYEPESAEDWEAVVGVSSRALPTSPRCGNLLPSEQMYRESLPHSQRYVVLPQPICLERGVSYTLRLELGCATARQDPTASVLIDSLVLLPRYSSLEMFIAGDPGSMDRRETFERYRCAQPFHAAGPSPVAEPCSSLLHSLSAILHDGALPCLCDPQGSLSAECQPQGGQCRCKPNVMGRRCHRCSPGTFGFGPAGCRACQCSSEGSVSTVCDSTTGQCSCREGAHGPRCDRCQPGHWGFPACRPCQCNGHAEDCDPRTGSCLRCRDHTTGRHCER
;
A
#
# COMPACT_ATOMS: atom_id res chain seq x y z
N ARG A 1 -13.31 -25.11 34.00
CA ARG A 1 -12.03 -24.50 33.59
C ARG A 1 -12.19 -24.14 32.13
N THR A 2 -12.59 -22.91 31.86
CA THR A 2 -12.64 -22.34 30.51
C THR A 2 -11.21 -21.99 30.15
N GLU A 3 -10.68 -22.60 29.09
CA GLU A 3 -9.39 -22.21 28.55
C GLU A 3 -9.50 -20.77 28.01
N PRO A 4 -8.51 -19.90 28.25
CA PRO A 4 -8.51 -18.57 27.68
C PRO A 4 -8.34 -18.67 26.16
N CYS A 5 -9.11 -17.88 25.40
CA CYS A 5 -8.90 -17.69 23.97
C CYS A 5 -7.42 -17.31 23.73
N ARG A 6 -6.64 -18.21 23.12
CA ARG A 6 -5.29 -17.91 22.67
C ARG A 6 -5.40 -17.00 21.44
N CYS A 7 -4.93 -15.76 21.56
CA CYS A 7 -4.66 -14.92 20.39
C CYS A 7 -3.67 -15.66 19.45
N PRO A 8 -3.87 -15.65 18.13
CA PRO A 8 -2.85 -16.12 17.19
C PRO A 8 -1.55 -15.32 17.39
N ALA A 9 -0.42 -16.00 17.33
CA ALA A 9 0.88 -15.48 17.77
C ALA A 9 1.61 -14.58 16.75
N GLN A 10 0.96 -14.14 15.67
CA GLN A 10 1.52 -13.21 14.69
C GLN A 10 0.45 -12.21 14.25
N PRO A 11 0.80 -10.94 13.97
CA PRO A 11 -0.15 -10.01 13.38
C PRO A 11 -0.60 -10.57 12.03
N ASP A 12 -1.88 -10.90 11.91
CA ASP A 12 -2.50 -11.52 10.73
C ASP A 12 -2.73 -10.45 9.65
N VAL A 13 -1.62 -9.95 9.11
CA VAL A 13 -1.56 -8.90 8.10
C VAL A 13 -0.79 -9.41 6.88
N GLU A 14 -1.39 -9.31 5.71
CA GLU A 14 -0.81 -9.74 4.44
C GLU A 14 -0.71 -8.55 3.47
N GLU A 15 0.43 -8.38 2.79
CA GLU A 15 0.54 -7.40 1.71
C GLU A 15 -0.20 -7.91 0.46
N VAL A 16 -1.17 -7.14 -0.02
CA VAL A 16 -1.94 -7.42 -1.23
C VAL A 16 -1.51 -6.46 -2.33
N VAL A 17 -0.57 -6.92 -3.15
CA VAL A 17 -0.10 -6.16 -4.31
C VAL A 17 -1.12 -6.24 -5.45
N ARG A 18 -1.49 -5.09 -6.03
CA ARG A 18 -2.42 -5.01 -7.17
C ARG A 18 -1.75 -4.38 -8.39
N ASP A 19 -1.95 -4.98 -9.55
CA ASP A 19 -1.56 -4.36 -10.81
C ASP A 19 -2.59 -3.31 -11.26
N GLY A 20 -2.09 -2.19 -11.78
CA GLY A 20 -2.92 -1.12 -12.36
C GLY A 20 -3.20 -1.32 -13.85
N ALA A 21 -2.78 -2.44 -14.43
CA ALA A 21 -2.82 -2.65 -15.88
C ALA A 21 -4.28 -2.75 -16.37
N GLY A 22 -4.72 -1.74 -17.12
CA GLY A 22 -6.05 -1.71 -17.73
C GLY A 22 -7.22 -1.42 -16.78
N ARG A 23 -6.95 -0.99 -15.54
CA ARG A 23 -7.98 -0.59 -14.57
C ARG A 23 -7.73 0.82 -14.03
N MET A 24 -8.80 1.49 -13.62
CA MET A 24 -8.69 2.74 -12.87
C MET A 24 -8.08 2.44 -11.50
N VAL A 25 -6.93 3.05 -11.20
CA VAL A 25 -6.23 2.87 -9.93
C VAL A 25 -6.89 3.74 -8.86
N THR A 26 -7.52 3.10 -7.88
CA THR A 26 -8.24 3.74 -6.76
C THR A 26 -7.52 3.55 -5.42
N TRP A 27 -6.23 3.24 -5.45
CA TRP A 27 -5.37 3.02 -4.28
C TRP A 27 -4.01 3.70 -4.48
N THR A 28 -3.20 3.72 -3.44
CA THR A 28 -1.85 4.29 -3.46
C THR A 28 -0.80 3.19 -3.29
N GLY A 29 0.45 3.49 -3.66
CA GLY A 29 1.53 2.51 -3.52
C GLY A 29 1.33 1.24 -4.36
N SER A 30 1.80 0.10 -3.84
CA SER A 30 1.75 -1.21 -4.51
C SER A 30 0.37 -1.89 -4.42
N GLY A 31 -0.52 -1.43 -3.54
CA GLY A 31 -1.77 -2.13 -3.24
C GLY A 31 -2.28 -1.82 -1.85
N PHE A 32 -2.60 -2.86 -1.09
CA PHE A 32 -3.25 -2.78 0.22
C PHE A 32 -2.55 -3.66 1.24
N ALA A 33 -2.82 -3.42 2.52
CA ALA A 33 -2.61 -4.41 3.58
C ALA A 33 -3.95 -5.08 3.89
N ARG A 34 -4.04 -6.41 3.72
CA ARG A 34 -5.16 -7.19 4.23
C ARG A 34 -4.98 -7.36 5.72
N VAL A 35 -5.95 -6.88 6.49
CA VAL A 35 -5.94 -6.95 7.96
C VAL A 35 -7.12 -7.79 8.41
N ARG A 36 -6.87 -8.83 9.22
CA ARG A 36 -7.94 -9.66 9.79
C ARG A 36 -8.52 -9.08 11.08
N ASP A 37 -9.63 -9.65 11.52
CA ASP A 37 -10.30 -9.28 12.76
C ASP A 37 -9.35 -9.34 13.98
N GLY A 38 -9.28 -8.24 14.72
CA GLY A 38 -8.40 -8.06 15.88
C GLY A 38 -6.94 -7.73 15.55
N ALA A 39 -6.56 -7.69 14.28
CA ALA A 39 -5.23 -7.25 13.85
C ALA A 39 -5.18 -5.72 13.60
N GLY A 40 -3.98 -5.21 13.32
CA GLY A 40 -3.76 -3.78 13.20
C GLY A 40 -2.49 -3.38 12.46
N LEU A 41 -2.38 -2.08 12.18
CA LEU A 41 -1.26 -1.45 11.50
C LEU A 41 -0.65 -0.35 12.37
N THR A 42 0.65 -0.11 12.20
CA THR A 42 1.34 0.99 12.88
C THR A 42 1.95 1.94 11.85
N PHE A 43 1.53 3.20 11.89
CA PHE A 43 2.05 4.28 11.05
C PHE A 43 2.98 5.16 11.88
N ARG A 44 4.19 5.43 11.35
CA ARG A 44 5.11 6.43 11.92
C ARG A 44 5.01 7.73 11.12
N VAL A 45 4.82 8.83 11.81
CA VAL A 45 4.73 10.17 11.23
C VAL A 45 5.78 11.05 11.90
N ASP A 46 6.77 11.50 11.14
CA ASP A 46 7.89 12.32 11.62
C ASP A 46 8.17 13.55 10.74
N ASN A 47 7.32 13.78 9.74
CA ASN A 47 7.49 14.78 8.70
C ASN A 47 6.32 15.77 8.60
N VAL A 48 5.69 16.08 9.74
CA VAL A 48 4.61 17.07 9.82
C VAL A 48 5.12 18.45 9.37
N PRO A 49 4.51 19.09 8.34
CA PRO A 49 5.06 20.29 7.73
C PRO A 49 4.79 21.56 8.56
N TYR A 50 3.63 21.66 9.22
CA TYR A 50 3.16 22.86 9.87
C TYR A 50 2.41 22.54 11.17
N PRO A 51 2.61 23.28 12.28
CA PRO A 51 1.90 23.04 13.52
C PRO A 51 0.43 23.47 13.43
N MET A 52 -0.49 22.50 13.29
CA MET A 52 -1.93 22.74 13.18
C MET A 52 -2.76 21.47 13.43
N ASP A 53 -4.07 21.61 13.33
CA ASP A 53 -5.03 20.51 13.33
C ASP A 53 -5.04 19.77 11.98
N TYR A 54 -4.96 18.44 12.05
CA TYR A 54 -5.05 17.53 10.92
C TYR A 54 -6.25 16.60 11.11
N GLU A 55 -7.03 16.41 10.06
CA GLU A 55 -8.05 15.37 10.00
C GLU A 55 -7.38 14.05 9.61
N LEU A 56 -7.74 12.98 10.32
CA LEU A 56 -7.30 11.63 9.98
C LEU A 56 -8.30 11.04 9.01
N LEU A 57 -7.85 10.66 7.83
CA LEU A 57 -8.64 9.96 6.83
C LEU A 57 -8.08 8.57 6.62
N LEU A 58 -8.92 7.55 6.75
CA LEU A 58 -8.55 6.15 6.48
C LEU A 58 -9.13 5.73 5.14
N ARG A 59 -8.29 5.28 4.20
CA ARG A 59 -8.71 4.69 2.93
C ARG A 59 -8.66 3.17 3.02
N TYR A 60 -9.73 2.51 2.58
CA TYR A 60 -9.88 1.07 2.68
C TYR A 60 -10.77 0.51 1.57
N GLU A 61 -10.72 -0.81 1.38
CA GLU A 61 -11.60 -1.56 0.51
C GLU A 61 -12.19 -2.75 1.29
N PRO A 62 -13.52 -2.85 1.42
CA PRO A 62 -14.16 -3.95 2.13
C PRO A 62 -14.11 -5.24 1.31
N GLU A 63 -13.79 -6.37 1.95
CA GLU A 63 -13.85 -7.73 1.35
C GLU A 63 -15.12 -8.50 1.75
N SER A 64 -15.93 -7.95 2.67
CA SER A 64 -17.22 -8.51 3.12
C SER A 64 -18.34 -7.47 3.07
N ALA A 65 -19.59 -7.93 3.29
CA ALA A 65 -20.76 -7.08 3.43
C ALA A 65 -20.99 -6.58 4.87
N GLU A 66 -20.01 -6.79 5.76
CA GLU A 66 -20.08 -6.39 7.16
C GLU A 66 -19.34 -5.07 7.38
N ASP A 67 -19.88 -4.25 8.28
CA ASP A 67 -19.22 -3.02 8.70
C ASP A 67 -18.12 -3.36 9.72
N TRP A 68 -16.99 -2.65 9.60
CA TRP A 68 -15.87 -2.78 10.53
C TRP A 68 -15.86 -1.62 11.52
N GLU A 69 -15.14 -1.81 12.61
CA GLU A 69 -14.81 -0.75 13.56
C GLU A 69 -13.30 -0.51 13.52
N ALA A 70 -12.90 0.75 13.37
CA ALA A 70 -11.52 1.19 13.43
C ALA A 70 -11.27 1.93 14.74
N VAL A 71 -10.23 1.52 15.46
CA VAL A 71 -9.71 2.23 16.63
C VAL A 71 -8.32 2.75 16.29
N VAL A 72 -8.14 4.08 16.31
CA VAL A 72 -6.85 4.71 16.05
C VAL A 72 -6.32 5.32 17.34
N GLY A 73 -5.26 4.75 17.90
CA GLY A 73 -4.52 5.32 19.03
C GLY A 73 -3.36 6.17 18.54
N VAL A 74 -3.22 7.39 19.06
CA VAL A 74 -2.09 8.28 18.73
C VAL A 74 -1.20 8.49 19.95
N SER A 75 0.09 8.25 19.74
CA SER A 75 1.12 8.40 20.78
C SER A 75 2.35 9.13 20.23
N SER A 76 3.09 9.77 21.12
CA SER A 76 4.37 10.43 20.83
C SER A 76 5.32 10.18 22.00
N ARG A 77 6.63 10.14 21.73
CA ARG A 77 7.64 10.00 22.80
C ARG A 77 7.96 11.33 23.49
N ALA A 78 7.83 12.42 22.74
CA ALA A 78 8.01 13.78 23.23
C ALA A 78 6.67 14.51 23.05
N LEU A 79 6.24 15.21 24.10
CA LEU A 79 5.01 15.99 24.03
C LEU A 79 5.22 17.22 23.12
N PRO A 80 4.20 17.61 22.33
CA PRO A 80 4.18 18.87 21.62
C PRO A 80 4.44 20.03 22.59
N THR A 81 5.30 20.96 22.20
CA THR A 81 5.67 22.13 23.04
C THR A 81 5.31 23.45 22.38
N SER A 82 4.88 23.43 21.11
CA SER A 82 4.48 24.65 20.41
C SER A 82 3.28 25.29 21.12
N PRO A 83 3.15 26.63 21.10
CA PRO A 83 1.99 27.30 21.70
C PRO A 83 0.66 26.90 21.04
N ARG A 84 0.69 26.36 19.81
CA ARG A 84 -0.51 25.87 19.11
C ARG A 84 -0.94 24.47 19.57
N CYS A 85 -0.02 23.52 19.73
CA CYS A 85 -0.36 22.13 20.11
C CYS A 85 -0.03 21.75 21.57
N GLY A 86 0.71 22.58 22.29
CA GLY A 86 1.32 22.28 23.59
C GLY A 86 0.38 22.11 24.78
N ASN A 87 -0.94 22.24 24.57
CA ASN A 87 -1.96 22.09 25.61
C ASN A 87 -2.83 20.83 25.44
N LEU A 88 -2.60 19.96 24.45
CA LEU A 88 -3.58 18.95 24.02
C LEU A 88 -2.99 17.61 23.57
N LEU A 89 -2.26 16.91 24.44
CA LEU A 89 -2.24 15.45 24.35
C LEU A 89 -2.45 14.87 25.75
N PRO A 90 -3.66 14.38 26.07
CA PRO A 90 -3.76 13.30 27.04
C PRO A 90 -2.83 12.19 26.55
N SER A 91 -2.08 11.57 27.45
CA SER A 91 -1.38 10.33 27.15
C SER A 91 -2.38 9.37 26.48
N GLU A 92 -2.21 9.14 25.18
CA GLU A 92 -3.04 8.30 24.31
C GLU A 92 -4.45 8.83 23.98
N GLN A 93 -4.55 9.66 22.94
CA GLN A 93 -5.85 9.97 22.32
C GLN A 93 -6.28 8.77 21.45
N MET A 94 -7.50 8.30 21.66
CA MET A 94 -8.10 7.21 20.90
C MET A 94 -9.28 7.72 20.09
N TYR A 95 -9.32 7.37 18.81
CA TYR A 95 -10.42 7.65 17.89
C TYR A 95 -11.10 6.34 17.55
N ARG A 96 -12.43 6.36 17.44
CA ARG A 96 -13.24 5.20 17.10
C ARG A 96 -14.19 5.61 15.99
N GLU A 97 -14.22 4.86 14.91
CA GLU A 97 -15.04 5.15 13.74
C GLU A 97 -15.53 3.86 13.10
N SER A 98 -16.74 3.86 12.55
CA SER A 98 -17.24 2.74 11.75
C SER A 98 -16.68 2.82 10.33
N LEU A 99 -16.43 1.67 9.72
CA LEU A 99 -16.00 1.53 8.34
C LEU A 99 -17.12 0.83 7.55
N PRO A 100 -18.04 1.59 6.95
CA PRO A 100 -19.15 1.00 6.22
C PRO A 100 -18.67 0.21 5.00
N HIS A 101 -19.29 -0.94 4.73
CA HIS A 101 -18.98 -1.75 3.54
C HIS A 101 -19.27 -1.01 2.20
N SER A 102 -20.09 0.04 2.24
CA SER A 102 -20.47 0.86 1.08
C SER A 102 -19.48 1.97 0.75
N GLN A 103 -18.53 2.26 1.64
CA GLN A 103 -17.57 3.36 1.49
C GLN A 103 -16.17 2.85 1.15
N ARG A 104 -15.27 3.77 0.78
CA ARG A 104 -13.85 3.50 0.46
C ARG A 104 -12.89 4.37 1.26
N TYR A 105 -13.43 5.30 2.03
CA TYR A 105 -12.69 6.11 2.98
C TYR A 105 -13.64 6.56 4.07
N VAL A 106 -13.10 6.85 5.25
CA VAL A 106 -13.78 7.59 6.32
C VAL A 106 -12.88 8.70 6.84
N VAL A 107 -13.48 9.79 7.30
CA VAL A 107 -12.79 10.85 8.03
C VAL A 107 -13.14 10.69 9.50
N LEU A 108 -12.13 10.55 10.35
CA LEU A 108 -12.32 10.39 11.78
C LEU A 108 -12.95 11.66 12.38
N PRO A 109 -13.75 11.54 13.46
CA PRO A 109 -14.70 12.57 13.87
C PRO A 109 -14.05 13.82 14.49
N GLN A 110 -12.82 13.70 14.99
CA GLN A 110 -12.09 14.78 15.63
C GLN A 110 -10.70 14.94 15.00
N PRO A 111 -10.23 16.18 14.76
CA PRO A 111 -8.88 16.40 14.28
C PRO A 111 -7.85 16.14 15.39
N ILE A 112 -6.59 16.11 14.99
CA ILE A 112 -5.43 16.02 15.89
C ILE A 112 -4.46 17.16 15.62
N CYS A 113 -4.02 17.85 16.67
CA CYS A 113 -2.96 18.86 16.53
C CYS A 113 -1.60 18.16 16.47
N LEU A 114 -0.88 18.36 15.38
CA LEU A 114 0.46 17.81 15.18
C LEU A 114 1.45 18.94 14.93
N GLU A 115 2.69 18.78 15.38
CA GLU A 115 3.75 19.78 15.21
C GLU A 115 5.02 19.21 14.59
N ARG A 116 5.79 20.11 13.97
CA ARG A 116 7.06 19.77 13.31
C ARG A 116 8.11 19.34 14.32
N GLY A 117 8.91 18.34 13.97
CA GLY A 117 10.02 17.87 14.81
C GLY A 117 9.62 16.86 15.88
N VAL A 118 8.34 16.55 16.02
CA VAL A 118 7.84 15.46 16.88
C VAL A 118 7.57 14.22 16.04
N SER A 119 7.97 13.05 16.55
CA SER A 119 7.65 11.76 15.95
C SER A 119 6.43 11.15 16.62
N TYR A 120 5.38 10.94 15.83
CA TYR A 120 4.12 10.34 16.23
C TYR A 120 4.03 8.89 15.75
N THR A 121 3.34 8.07 16.54
CA THR A 121 2.99 6.69 16.22
C THR A 121 1.47 6.56 16.28
N LEU A 122 0.86 6.26 15.14
CA LEU A 122 -0.56 6.03 15.00
C LEU A 122 -0.78 4.52 14.87
N ARG A 123 -1.43 3.91 15.86
CA ARG A 123 -1.79 2.49 15.88
C ARG A 123 -3.23 2.35 15.46
N LEU A 124 -3.48 1.69 14.34
CA LEU A 124 -4.80 1.33 13.86
C LEU A 124 -5.09 -0.12 14.29
N GLU A 125 -6.15 -0.33 15.03
CA GLU A 125 -6.71 -1.64 15.37
C GLU A 125 -8.06 -1.78 14.68
N LEU A 126 -8.34 -2.94 14.09
CA LEU A 126 -9.55 -3.22 13.34
C LEU A 126 -10.28 -4.40 13.96
N GLY A 127 -11.59 -4.24 14.16
CA GLY A 127 -12.46 -5.32 14.62
C GLY A 127 -13.75 -5.35 13.82
N CYS A 128 -14.35 -6.53 13.65
CA CYS A 128 -15.70 -6.59 13.09
C CYS A 128 -16.70 -5.96 14.07
N ALA A 129 -17.65 -5.14 13.57
CA ALA A 129 -18.64 -4.49 14.42
C ALA A 129 -19.70 -5.47 14.98
N THR A 130 -19.73 -6.72 14.51
CA THR A 130 -20.69 -7.75 14.96
C THR A 130 -20.11 -8.63 16.07
N ALA A 131 -20.97 -9.12 16.97
CA ALA A 131 -20.56 -9.95 18.12
C ALA A 131 -20.07 -11.37 17.75
N ARG A 132 -20.06 -11.74 16.47
CA ARG A 132 -19.50 -13.02 15.99
C ARG A 132 -18.15 -12.76 15.35
N GLN A 133 -17.09 -13.17 16.05
CA GLN A 133 -15.75 -13.24 15.49
C GLN A 133 -15.73 -14.25 14.34
N ASP A 134 -15.56 -13.77 13.11
CA ASP A 134 -15.21 -14.61 11.97
C ASP A 134 -13.69 -14.52 11.75
N PRO A 135 -12.92 -15.58 12.05
CA PRO A 135 -11.47 -15.57 11.90
C PRO A 135 -11.00 -15.48 10.44
N THR A 136 -11.92 -15.56 9.47
CA THR A 136 -11.65 -15.37 8.05
C THR A 136 -12.00 -13.97 7.54
N ALA A 137 -12.72 -13.18 8.34
CA ALA A 137 -13.07 -11.81 7.97
C ALA A 137 -11.80 -10.94 7.90
N SER A 138 -11.70 -10.18 6.81
CA SER A 138 -10.62 -9.23 6.60
C SER A 138 -11.07 -7.99 5.84
N VAL A 139 -10.28 -6.92 5.96
CA VAL A 139 -10.47 -5.66 5.26
C VAL A 139 -9.13 -5.22 4.65
N LEU A 140 -9.17 -4.61 3.48
CA LEU A 140 -7.99 -4.08 2.81
C LEU A 140 -7.78 -2.62 3.20
N ILE A 141 -6.63 -2.29 3.77
CA ILE A 141 -6.25 -0.90 4.10
C ILE A 141 -5.28 -0.38 3.05
N ASP A 142 -5.61 0.77 2.44
CA ASP A 142 -4.72 1.46 1.49
C ASP A 142 -3.77 2.40 2.23
N SER A 143 -4.32 3.40 2.92
CA SER A 143 -3.52 4.45 3.53
C SER A 143 -4.24 5.17 4.66
N LEU A 144 -3.45 5.70 5.60
CA LEU A 144 -3.88 6.69 6.59
C LEU A 144 -3.32 8.05 6.17
N VAL A 145 -4.20 9.02 5.97
CA VAL A 145 -3.90 10.34 5.40
C VAL A 145 -4.11 11.41 6.46
N LEU A 146 -3.13 12.32 6.57
CA LEU A 146 -3.23 13.53 7.38
C LEU A 146 -3.67 14.69 6.48
N LEU A 147 -4.92 15.12 6.62
CA LEU A 147 -5.47 16.25 5.86
C LEU A 147 -5.41 17.53 6.70
N PRO A 148 -4.66 18.58 6.28
CA PRO A 148 -4.64 19.85 7.00
C PRO A 148 -6.06 20.45 7.10
N ARG A 149 -6.50 20.79 8.30
CA ARG A 149 -7.79 21.45 8.51
C ARG A 149 -7.73 22.91 8.06
N TYR A 150 -8.15 23.19 6.83
CA TYR A 150 -8.09 24.53 6.25
C TYR A 150 -8.84 25.59 7.10
N SER A 151 -9.90 25.18 7.80
CA SER A 151 -10.71 26.06 8.66
C SER A 151 -9.98 26.56 9.91
N SER A 152 -8.75 26.12 10.19
CA SER A 152 -7.91 26.65 11.28
C SER A 152 -6.86 27.66 10.80
N LEU A 153 -6.80 27.95 9.50
CA LEU A 153 -5.78 28.83 8.91
C LEU A 153 -6.29 30.26 8.76
N GLU A 154 -5.45 31.23 9.17
CA GLU A 154 -5.78 32.66 9.16
C GLU A 154 -6.28 33.16 7.80
N MET A 155 -5.75 32.60 6.70
CA MET A 155 -6.22 32.93 5.35
C MET A 155 -7.73 32.70 5.14
N PHE A 156 -8.39 31.85 5.95
CA PHE A 156 -9.82 31.56 5.89
C PHE A 156 -10.63 32.12 7.07
N ILE A 157 -9.97 32.55 8.16
CA ILE A 157 -10.66 32.94 9.41
C ILE A 157 -10.31 34.33 9.95
N ALA A 158 -9.49 35.10 9.24
CA ALA A 158 -9.08 36.44 9.69
C ALA A 158 -10.25 37.44 9.86
N GLY A 159 -11.40 37.18 9.24
CA GLY A 159 -12.60 38.01 9.36
C GLY A 159 -12.63 39.22 8.41
N ASP A 160 -11.58 39.42 7.61
CA ASP A 160 -11.58 40.39 6.52
C ASP A 160 -12.39 39.88 5.31
N PRO A 161 -12.89 40.76 4.42
CA PRO A 161 -13.63 40.37 3.23
C PRO A 161 -12.92 39.33 2.34
N GLY A 162 -11.59 39.38 2.25
CA GLY A 162 -10.82 38.42 1.47
C GLY A 162 -10.79 37.03 2.10
N SER A 163 -10.66 36.92 3.43
CA SER A 163 -10.74 35.62 4.11
C SER A 163 -12.12 34.97 3.98
N MET A 164 -13.19 35.76 4.04
CA MET A 164 -14.56 35.27 3.87
C MET A 164 -14.82 34.76 2.45
N ASP A 165 -14.38 35.50 1.43
CA ASP A 165 -14.51 35.10 0.02
C ASP A 165 -13.72 33.81 -0.31
N ARG A 166 -12.48 33.70 0.20
CA ARG A 166 -11.67 32.48 0.06
C ARG A 166 -12.36 31.28 0.70
N ARG A 167 -12.93 31.46 1.91
CA ARG A 167 -13.64 30.40 2.63
C ARG A 167 -14.90 29.97 1.88
N GLU A 168 -15.72 30.92 1.46
CA GLU A 168 -16.92 30.64 0.69
C GLU A 168 -16.60 29.88 -0.60
N THR A 169 -15.56 30.32 -1.34
CA THR A 169 -15.10 29.64 -2.55
C THR A 169 -14.65 28.21 -2.25
N PHE A 170 -13.83 28.01 -1.20
CA PHE A 170 -13.30 26.71 -0.84
C PHE A 170 -14.40 25.70 -0.47
N GLU A 171 -15.40 26.16 0.29
CA GLU A 171 -16.57 25.36 0.70
C GLU A 171 -17.51 25.10 -0.49
N ARG A 172 -17.82 26.12 -1.30
CA ARG A 172 -18.73 26.03 -2.45
C ARG A 172 -18.24 25.01 -3.48
N TYR A 173 -16.95 25.02 -3.79
CA TYR A 173 -16.34 24.11 -4.77
C TYR A 173 -15.78 22.82 -4.14
N ARG A 174 -15.95 22.63 -2.82
CA ARG A 174 -15.52 21.46 -2.06
C ARG A 174 -14.05 21.11 -2.34
N CYS A 175 -13.16 22.10 -2.26
CA CYS A 175 -11.79 21.99 -2.72
C CYS A 175 -10.95 20.90 -2.02
N ALA A 176 -11.34 20.46 -0.82
CA ALA A 176 -10.69 19.35 -0.10
C ALA A 176 -11.16 17.95 -0.53
N GLN A 177 -12.41 17.81 -0.97
CA GLN A 177 -13.04 16.51 -1.26
C GLN A 177 -12.29 15.67 -2.32
N PRO A 178 -11.71 16.23 -3.40
CA PRO A 178 -10.91 15.49 -4.37
C PRO A 178 -9.76 14.67 -3.76
N PHE A 179 -9.25 15.08 -2.59
CA PHE A 179 -8.13 14.43 -1.90
C PHE A 179 -8.56 13.33 -0.94
N HIS A 180 -9.86 13.05 -0.79
CA HIS A 180 -10.33 11.98 0.09
C HIS A 180 -10.14 10.60 -0.53
N ALA A 181 -10.39 10.46 -1.82
CA ALA A 181 -10.14 9.25 -2.58
C ALA A 181 -8.70 9.20 -3.12
N ALA A 182 -8.16 8.00 -3.32
CA ALA A 182 -6.92 7.81 -4.05
C ALA A 182 -7.17 7.85 -5.56
N GLY A 183 -6.17 8.34 -6.30
CA GLY A 183 -6.20 8.43 -7.76
C GLY A 183 -6.27 9.85 -8.30
N PRO A 184 -6.28 10.03 -9.63
CA PRO A 184 -6.39 11.34 -10.26
C PRO A 184 -7.80 11.89 -10.04
N SER A 185 -7.90 13.02 -9.35
CA SER A 185 -9.17 13.73 -9.18
C SER A 185 -9.03 15.16 -9.72
N PRO A 186 -9.79 15.55 -10.74
CA PRO A 186 -9.70 16.88 -11.30
C PRO A 186 -10.16 17.90 -10.26
N VAL A 187 -9.30 18.89 -10.02
CA VAL A 187 -9.59 19.99 -9.12
C VAL A 187 -10.22 21.12 -9.93
N ALA A 188 -11.29 21.72 -9.41
CA ALA A 188 -11.92 22.87 -10.06
C ALA A 188 -10.93 24.05 -10.14
N GLU A 189 -10.97 24.82 -11.23
CA GLU A 189 -10.09 25.97 -11.44
C GLU A 189 -10.06 26.95 -10.24
N PRO A 190 -11.21 27.33 -9.62
CA PRO A 190 -11.21 28.23 -8.46
C PRO A 190 -10.43 27.69 -7.26
N CYS A 191 -10.35 26.37 -7.11
CA CYS A 191 -9.60 25.74 -6.02
C CYS A 191 -8.08 25.77 -6.26
N SER A 192 -7.62 25.81 -7.51
CA SER A 192 -6.19 25.70 -7.85
C SER A 192 -5.36 26.80 -7.16
N SER A 193 -5.80 28.06 -7.28
CA SER A 193 -5.12 29.20 -6.65
C SER A 193 -5.11 29.13 -5.11
N LEU A 194 -6.24 28.73 -4.51
CA LEU A 194 -6.37 28.57 -3.07
C LEU A 194 -5.48 27.45 -2.54
N LEU A 195 -5.41 26.32 -3.25
CA LEU A 195 -4.56 25.19 -2.90
C LEU A 195 -3.07 25.52 -3.03
N HIS A 196 -2.67 26.31 -4.02
CA HIS A 196 -1.29 26.82 -4.11
C HIS A 196 -0.95 27.71 -2.90
N SER A 197 -1.86 28.62 -2.54
CA SER A 197 -1.66 29.52 -1.40
C SER A 197 -1.59 28.75 -0.07
N LEU A 198 -2.47 27.78 0.12
CA LEU A 198 -2.46 26.82 1.22
C LEU A 198 -1.12 26.09 1.30
N SER A 199 -0.69 25.47 0.20
CA SER A 199 0.58 24.75 0.13
C SER A 199 1.75 25.65 0.51
N ALA A 200 1.78 26.89 0.00
CA ALA A 200 2.83 27.86 0.32
C ALA A 200 2.89 28.21 1.82
N ILE A 201 1.75 28.35 2.49
CA ILE A 201 1.71 28.60 3.94
C ILE A 201 2.21 27.37 4.72
N LEU A 202 1.78 26.17 4.33
CA LEU A 202 2.12 24.94 5.05
C LEU A 202 3.57 24.51 4.86
N HIS A 203 4.17 24.82 3.71
CA HIS A 203 5.50 24.34 3.32
C HIS A 203 6.56 25.43 3.22
N ASP A 204 6.24 26.68 3.57
CA ASP A 204 7.12 27.85 3.38
C ASP A 204 7.53 28.02 1.90
N GLY A 205 6.51 28.03 1.04
CA GLY A 205 6.66 28.10 -0.42
C GLY A 205 6.38 26.75 -1.11
N ALA A 206 7.00 26.57 -2.28
CA ALA A 206 6.84 25.34 -3.07
C ALA A 206 7.90 24.30 -2.71
N LEU A 207 7.49 23.03 -2.70
CA LEU A 207 8.42 21.91 -2.47
C LEU A 207 9.16 21.53 -3.77
N PRO A 208 10.43 21.11 -3.68
CA PRO A 208 11.17 20.64 -4.85
C PRO A 208 10.61 19.32 -5.39
N CYS A 209 10.65 19.15 -6.72
CA CYS A 209 10.13 17.96 -7.38
C CYS A 209 10.82 16.67 -6.93
N LEU A 210 12.16 16.66 -6.85
CA LEU A 210 12.97 15.48 -6.51
C LEU A 210 12.69 14.27 -7.42
N CYS A 211 12.48 14.49 -8.72
CA CYS A 211 12.30 13.40 -9.68
C CYS A 211 13.57 12.54 -9.78
N ASP A 212 13.40 11.22 -9.74
CA ASP A 212 14.54 10.30 -9.87
C ASP A 212 15.11 10.38 -11.30
N PRO A 213 16.42 10.62 -11.46
CA PRO A 213 17.03 10.81 -12.78
C PRO A 213 17.05 9.53 -13.64
N GLN A 214 17.05 8.35 -13.02
CA GLN A 214 17.01 7.08 -13.72
C GLN A 214 15.58 6.71 -14.11
N GLY A 215 14.61 6.95 -13.24
CA GLY A 215 13.22 6.54 -13.45
C GLY A 215 12.29 7.60 -14.05
N SER A 216 12.71 8.86 -14.14
CA SER A 216 11.92 9.96 -14.72
C SER A 216 12.39 10.37 -16.11
N LEU A 217 11.47 10.89 -16.92
CA LEU A 217 11.72 11.47 -18.24
C LEU A 217 12.25 12.91 -18.16
N SER A 218 12.00 13.61 -17.05
CA SER A 218 12.43 14.99 -16.80
C SER A 218 12.64 15.22 -15.30
N ALA A 219 13.43 16.24 -14.96
CA ALA A 219 13.54 16.76 -13.59
C ALA A 219 12.33 17.64 -13.21
N GLU A 220 11.57 18.11 -14.20
CA GLU A 220 10.35 18.90 -14.00
C GLU A 220 9.16 17.98 -13.69
N CYS A 221 8.41 18.34 -12.65
CA CYS A 221 7.18 17.66 -12.23
C CYS A 221 5.95 18.53 -12.49
N GLN A 222 4.77 17.92 -12.41
CA GLN A 222 3.51 18.67 -12.46
C GLN A 222 3.46 19.69 -11.31
N PRO A 223 3.14 20.98 -11.56
CA PRO A 223 3.08 22.01 -10.52
C PRO A 223 2.07 21.66 -9.40
N GLN A 224 0.93 21.09 -9.78
CA GLN A 224 -0.05 20.56 -8.84
C GLN A 224 0.32 19.13 -8.44
N GLY A 225 0.49 18.89 -7.13
CA GLY A 225 0.76 17.55 -6.57
C GLY A 225 2.18 17.02 -6.78
N GLY A 226 2.96 17.61 -7.69
CA GLY A 226 4.39 17.29 -7.84
C GLY A 226 4.66 15.93 -8.52
N GLN A 227 3.74 15.38 -9.30
CA GLN A 227 3.95 14.09 -9.98
C GLN A 227 4.99 14.22 -11.10
N CYS A 228 6.06 13.44 -11.01
CA CYS A 228 7.08 13.34 -12.05
C CYS A 228 6.59 12.50 -13.23
N ARG A 229 7.11 12.78 -14.44
CA ARG A 229 6.82 11.99 -15.63
C ARG A 229 7.67 10.72 -15.64
N CYS A 230 7.09 9.59 -15.24
CA CYS A 230 7.83 8.35 -15.10
C CYS A 230 8.13 7.67 -16.44
N LYS A 231 9.25 6.95 -16.49
CA LYS A 231 9.59 6.01 -17.56
C LYS A 231 8.65 4.79 -17.55
N PRO A 232 8.62 3.98 -18.62
CA PRO A 232 7.77 2.80 -18.68
C PRO A 232 7.94 1.89 -17.45
N ASN A 233 6.81 1.46 -16.89
CA ASN A 233 6.75 0.56 -15.73
C ASN A 233 7.41 1.11 -14.44
N VAL A 234 7.62 2.42 -14.35
CA VAL A 234 8.11 3.09 -13.14
C VAL A 234 6.95 3.85 -12.51
N MET A 235 6.89 3.86 -11.18
CA MET A 235 5.78 4.48 -10.44
C MET A 235 6.22 5.33 -9.23
N GLY A 236 5.23 6.01 -8.64
CA GLY A 236 5.36 6.89 -7.49
C GLY A 236 5.63 8.35 -7.86
N ARG A 237 5.40 9.26 -6.92
CA ARG A 237 5.53 10.72 -7.14
C ARG A 237 6.87 11.12 -7.76
N ARG A 238 7.95 10.48 -7.30
CA ARG A 238 9.34 10.72 -7.75
C ARG A 238 9.85 9.71 -8.79
N CYS A 239 9.04 8.77 -9.25
CA CYS A 239 9.43 7.73 -10.21
C CYS A 239 10.68 6.91 -9.80
N HIS A 240 10.70 6.42 -8.56
CA HIS A 240 11.91 5.83 -7.95
C HIS A 240 11.79 4.31 -7.71
N ARG A 241 10.74 3.67 -8.22
CA ARG A 241 10.49 2.24 -8.06
C ARG A 241 9.67 1.66 -9.20
N CYS A 242 9.80 0.37 -9.44
CA CYS A 242 9.01 -0.35 -10.43
C CYS A 242 7.53 -0.44 -10.02
N SER A 243 6.64 -0.42 -11.02
CA SER A 243 5.24 -0.78 -10.80
C SER A 243 5.10 -2.26 -10.47
N PRO A 244 4.07 -2.66 -9.70
CA PRO A 244 3.71 -4.07 -9.52
C PRO A 244 3.74 -4.87 -10.82
N GLY A 245 4.24 -6.10 -10.76
CA GLY A 245 4.39 -6.96 -11.94
C GLY A 245 5.57 -6.58 -12.84
N THR A 246 6.49 -5.73 -12.39
CA THR A 246 7.70 -5.35 -13.13
C THR A 246 8.93 -5.28 -12.23
N PHE A 247 10.12 -5.44 -12.80
CA PHE A 247 11.38 -5.56 -12.06
C PHE A 247 12.58 -4.93 -12.78
N GLY A 248 13.68 -4.77 -12.04
CA GLY A 248 14.97 -4.35 -12.58
C GLY A 248 15.00 -2.87 -12.96
N PHE A 249 14.77 -2.01 -11.97
CA PHE A 249 14.81 -0.55 -12.11
C PHE A 249 16.14 -0.07 -12.71
N GLY A 250 16.05 0.76 -13.75
CA GLY A 250 17.24 1.35 -14.38
C GLY A 250 16.92 2.44 -15.40
N PRO A 251 17.91 2.87 -16.21
CA PRO A 251 17.77 3.99 -17.13
C PRO A 251 16.69 3.82 -18.21
N ALA A 252 16.27 2.59 -18.51
CA ALA A 252 15.20 2.28 -19.46
C ALA A 252 13.81 2.14 -18.80
N GLY A 253 13.70 2.33 -17.48
CA GLY A 253 12.51 2.03 -16.69
C GLY A 253 12.60 0.62 -16.07
N CYS A 254 11.46 -0.08 -16.03
CA CYS A 254 11.39 -1.46 -15.50
C CYS A 254 10.88 -2.44 -16.57
N ARG A 255 11.20 -3.73 -16.38
CA ARG A 255 10.81 -4.82 -17.29
C ARG A 255 9.65 -5.61 -16.70
N ALA A 256 8.69 -6.00 -17.55
CA ALA A 256 7.58 -6.84 -17.09
C ALA A 256 8.07 -8.21 -16.58
N CYS A 257 7.46 -8.67 -15.49
CA CYS A 257 7.62 -10.03 -15.00
C CYS A 257 7.11 -11.02 -16.06
N GLN A 258 7.72 -12.21 -16.10
CA GLN A 258 7.36 -13.27 -17.05
C GLN A 258 6.95 -14.53 -16.29
N CYS A 259 6.18 -14.35 -15.20
CA CYS A 259 5.69 -15.45 -14.38
C CYS A 259 4.68 -16.29 -15.16
N SER A 260 4.89 -17.61 -15.15
CA SER A 260 3.95 -18.57 -15.73
C SER A 260 2.64 -18.55 -14.96
N SER A 261 1.51 -18.38 -15.66
CA SER A 261 0.17 -18.43 -15.06
C SER A 261 -0.18 -19.81 -14.47
N GLU A 262 0.43 -20.88 -15.00
CA GLU A 262 0.17 -22.25 -14.57
C GLU A 262 1.07 -22.67 -13.40
N GLY A 263 2.31 -22.16 -13.37
CA GLY A 263 3.30 -22.55 -12.36
C GLY A 263 3.57 -21.52 -11.27
N SER A 264 3.06 -20.30 -11.39
CA SER A 264 3.24 -19.24 -10.38
C SER A 264 1.99 -19.02 -9.55
N VAL A 265 2.17 -18.50 -8.34
CA VAL A 265 1.08 -18.08 -7.43
C VAL A 265 0.49 -16.74 -7.88
N SER A 266 1.32 -15.84 -8.42
CA SER A 266 0.90 -14.55 -8.96
C SER A 266 1.72 -14.16 -10.19
N THR A 267 1.26 -13.11 -10.89
CA THR A 267 2.01 -12.46 -11.99
C THR A 267 3.04 -11.44 -11.48
N VAL A 268 3.04 -11.15 -10.18
CA VAL A 268 3.97 -10.23 -9.53
C VAL A 268 5.22 -11.00 -9.13
N CYS A 269 6.37 -10.50 -9.58
CA CYS A 269 7.69 -11.02 -9.22
C CYS A 269 8.43 -10.07 -8.30
N ASP A 270 9.51 -10.55 -7.71
CA ASP A 270 10.43 -9.72 -6.93
C ASP A 270 10.95 -8.53 -7.77
N SER A 271 10.79 -7.32 -7.24
CA SER A 271 11.05 -6.07 -7.97
C SER A 271 12.53 -5.87 -8.37
N THR A 272 13.45 -6.60 -7.77
CA THR A 272 14.89 -6.47 -8.05
C THR A 272 15.38 -7.60 -8.95
N THR A 273 15.10 -8.84 -8.57
CA THR A 273 15.60 -10.07 -9.21
C THR A 273 14.71 -10.56 -10.35
N GLY A 274 13.42 -10.24 -10.33
CA GLY A 274 12.44 -10.77 -11.24
C GLY A 274 11.97 -12.19 -10.93
N GLN A 275 12.32 -12.74 -9.77
CA GLN A 275 11.93 -14.09 -9.36
C GLN A 275 10.44 -14.15 -9.04
N CYS A 276 9.73 -15.07 -9.68
CA CYS A 276 8.33 -15.35 -9.42
C CYS A 276 8.14 -16.31 -8.24
N SER A 277 7.03 -16.15 -7.51
CA SER A 277 6.61 -17.09 -6.47
C SER A 277 5.99 -18.34 -7.12
N CYS A 278 6.71 -19.46 -7.08
CA CYS A 278 6.29 -20.70 -7.72
C CYS A 278 5.30 -21.51 -6.87
N ARG A 279 4.36 -22.17 -7.53
CA ARG A 279 3.52 -23.23 -6.94
C ARG A 279 4.39 -24.44 -6.61
N GLU A 280 3.86 -25.33 -5.78
CA GLU A 280 4.53 -26.57 -5.40
C GLU A 280 4.94 -27.39 -6.65
N GLY A 281 6.17 -27.90 -6.64
CA GLY A 281 6.76 -28.64 -7.75
C GLY A 281 7.25 -27.80 -8.94
N ALA A 282 6.78 -26.56 -9.12
CA ALA A 282 7.27 -25.63 -10.14
C ALA A 282 8.56 -24.93 -9.69
N HIS A 283 9.37 -24.50 -10.65
CA HIS A 283 10.70 -23.95 -10.43
C HIS A 283 11.16 -23.01 -11.54
N GLY A 284 12.25 -22.30 -11.27
CA GLY A 284 12.88 -21.34 -12.17
C GLY A 284 12.42 -19.90 -11.92
N PRO A 285 13.05 -18.91 -12.57
CA PRO A 285 12.72 -17.51 -12.39
C PRO A 285 11.30 -17.15 -12.80
N ARG A 286 10.71 -17.96 -13.70
CA ARG A 286 9.38 -17.78 -14.28
C ARG A 286 8.38 -18.84 -13.83
N CYS A 287 8.80 -19.80 -13.01
CA CYS A 287 7.98 -20.96 -12.63
C CYS A 287 7.40 -21.72 -13.83
N ASP A 288 8.18 -21.87 -14.90
CA ASP A 288 7.79 -22.41 -16.20
C ASP A 288 8.34 -23.83 -16.45
N ARG A 289 8.88 -24.45 -15.40
CA ARG A 289 9.44 -25.81 -15.42
C ARG A 289 9.29 -26.47 -14.06
N CYS A 290 9.46 -27.79 -14.02
CA CYS A 290 9.49 -28.52 -12.76
C CYS A 290 10.84 -28.35 -12.04
N GLN A 291 10.81 -28.57 -10.73
CA GLN A 291 12.01 -28.70 -9.92
C GLN A 291 12.89 -29.86 -10.44
N PRO A 292 14.22 -29.83 -10.17
CA PRO A 292 15.07 -30.99 -10.40
C PRO A 292 14.46 -32.27 -9.81
N GLY A 293 14.61 -33.40 -10.50
CA GLY A 293 13.96 -34.66 -10.13
C GLY A 293 12.45 -34.72 -10.33
N HIS A 294 11.84 -33.76 -11.04
CA HIS A 294 10.41 -33.76 -11.40
C HIS A 294 10.20 -33.51 -12.89
N TRP A 295 9.05 -33.94 -13.43
CA TRP A 295 8.69 -33.79 -14.84
C TRP A 295 7.20 -33.57 -15.05
N GLY A 296 6.81 -33.14 -16.26
CA GLY A 296 5.41 -33.05 -16.67
C GLY A 296 4.72 -31.72 -16.36
N PHE A 297 5.43 -30.60 -16.43
CA PHE A 297 4.87 -29.25 -16.28
C PHE A 297 3.57 -29.08 -17.12
N PRO A 298 2.50 -28.48 -16.58
CA PRO A 298 2.42 -27.79 -15.28
C PRO A 298 2.18 -28.71 -14.07
N ALA A 299 1.74 -29.95 -14.28
CA ALA A 299 1.47 -30.92 -13.21
C ALA A 299 2.74 -31.71 -12.86
N CYS A 300 3.69 -31.04 -12.22
CA CYS A 300 4.99 -31.61 -11.89
C CYS A 300 4.87 -32.81 -10.95
N ARG A 301 5.47 -33.94 -11.35
CA ARG A 301 5.52 -35.19 -10.59
C ARG A 301 6.96 -35.70 -10.45
N PRO A 302 7.30 -36.40 -9.36
CA PRO A 302 8.64 -36.91 -9.16
C PRO A 302 9.03 -37.91 -10.23
N CYS A 303 10.31 -37.94 -10.57
CA CYS A 303 10.91 -38.96 -11.44
C CYS A 303 10.77 -40.35 -10.81
N GLN A 304 10.41 -41.34 -11.63
CA GLN A 304 10.21 -42.72 -11.17
C GLN A 304 11.33 -43.59 -11.74
N CYS A 305 12.52 -43.50 -11.15
CA CYS A 305 13.73 -44.16 -11.67
C CYS A 305 14.17 -45.39 -10.87
N ASN A 306 13.23 -46.01 -10.14
CA ASN A 306 13.47 -47.20 -9.30
C ASN A 306 14.67 -47.09 -8.32
N GLY A 307 15.04 -45.87 -7.92
CA GLY A 307 16.20 -45.61 -7.05
C GLY A 307 17.56 -45.61 -7.77
N HIS A 308 17.59 -45.80 -9.09
CA HIS A 308 18.83 -45.88 -9.88
C HIS A 308 19.18 -44.59 -10.63
N ALA A 309 18.35 -43.54 -10.54
CA ALA A 309 18.65 -42.19 -10.97
C ALA A 309 17.81 -41.17 -10.18
N GLU A 310 18.34 -39.95 -10.00
CA GLU A 310 17.61 -38.85 -9.35
C GLU A 310 16.97 -37.91 -10.38
N ASP A 311 17.57 -37.81 -11.57
CA ASP A 311 17.12 -36.92 -12.65
C ASP A 311 16.41 -37.70 -13.76
N CYS A 312 15.38 -37.07 -14.34
CA CYS A 312 14.73 -37.54 -15.55
C CYS A 312 14.47 -36.39 -16.53
N ASP A 313 14.21 -36.74 -17.78
CA ASP A 313 13.85 -35.78 -18.81
C ASP A 313 12.58 -35.00 -18.39
N PRO A 314 12.61 -33.66 -18.38
CA PRO A 314 11.55 -32.85 -17.77
C PRO A 314 10.21 -32.90 -18.52
N ARG A 315 10.19 -33.39 -19.77
CA ARG A 315 8.97 -33.51 -20.59
C ARG A 315 8.42 -34.93 -20.59
N THR A 316 9.29 -35.92 -20.75
CA THR A 316 8.92 -37.32 -20.96
C THR A 316 9.00 -38.15 -19.69
N GLY A 317 9.74 -37.71 -18.67
CA GLY A 317 9.98 -38.46 -17.46
C GLY A 317 10.98 -39.61 -17.61
N SER A 318 11.66 -39.73 -18.76
CA SER A 318 12.66 -40.78 -18.97
C SER A 318 13.90 -40.52 -18.12
N CYS A 319 14.31 -41.49 -17.32
CA CYS A 319 15.44 -41.37 -16.41
C CYS A 319 16.76 -41.13 -17.16
N LEU A 320 17.57 -40.24 -16.60
CA LEU A 320 18.86 -39.87 -17.16
C LEU A 320 19.97 -40.52 -16.35
N ARG A 321 20.97 -41.09 -17.03
CA ARG A 321 22.19 -41.65 -16.41
C ARG A 321 21.87 -42.73 -15.36
N CYS A 322 21.17 -43.79 -15.78
CA CYS A 322 20.90 -44.96 -14.94
C CYS A 322 22.21 -45.52 -14.32
N ARG A 323 22.17 -45.75 -13.00
CA ARG A 323 23.29 -46.30 -12.21
C ARG A 323 23.14 -47.82 -12.07
N ASP A 324 24.12 -48.46 -11.43
CA ASP A 324 24.07 -49.89 -11.06
C ASP A 324 23.86 -50.84 -12.25
N HIS A 325 24.39 -50.47 -13.42
CA HIS A 325 24.26 -51.21 -14.69
C HIS A 325 22.81 -51.40 -15.17
N THR A 326 21.89 -50.55 -14.71
CA THR A 326 20.48 -50.57 -15.15
C THR A 326 20.26 -49.81 -16.46
N THR A 327 19.19 -50.16 -17.18
CA THR A 327 18.74 -49.53 -18.42
C THR A 327 17.21 -49.50 -18.49
N GLY A 328 16.65 -48.95 -19.57
CA GLY A 328 15.21 -48.72 -19.71
C GLY A 328 14.80 -47.28 -19.36
N ARG A 329 13.51 -46.98 -19.51
CA ARG A 329 12.98 -45.61 -19.36
C ARG A 329 12.95 -45.16 -17.91
N HIS A 330 12.86 -46.10 -16.99
CA HIS A 330 12.76 -45.92 -15.54
C HIS A 330 13.92 -46.63 -14.81
N CYS A 331 14.99 -46.97 -15.53
CA CYS A 331 16.12 -47.76 -15.02
C CYS A 331 15.66 -49.11 -14.43
N GLU A 332 14.72 -49.77 -15.10
CA GLU A 332 14.03 -50.97 -14.63
C GLU A 332 14.59 -52.29 -15.16
N ARG A 333 15.57 -52.27 -16.07
CA ARG A 333 16.15 -53.44 -16.73
C ARG A 333 17.63 -53.60 -16.46
#